data_AF-A0A212RBE5-F1
#
_entry.id   AF-A0A212RBE5-F1
#
_cell.length_a   1.000
_cell.length_b   1.000
_cell.length_c   1.000
_cell.angle_alpha   90.00
_cell.angle_beta   90.00
_cell.angle_gamma   90.00
#
_symmetry.space_group_name_H-M   'P 1'
#
loop_
_entity.id
_entity.type
_entity.pdbx_description
1 polymer ?
#
loop_
_entity_poly.entity_id
_entity_poly.type
_entity_poly.pdbx_seq_one_letter_code
_entity_poly.pdbx_strand_id
1 'polypeptide(L)' 'MSVESAVAYIKRMRSDEDFRKKMNELAEDETASWAAIHEAGYEFSMSEFKKAQEAIYEEHGITPM' A
#
# COMPACT_ATOMS: atom_id res chain seq x y z
N MET A 1 -7.30 11.32 4.75
CA MET A 1 -7.50 10.72 3.39
C MET A 1 -6.72 11.51 2.33
N SER A 2 -5.53 11.03 1.92
CA SER A 2 -4.75 11.64 0.83
C SER A 2 -3.95 10.60 0.04
N VAL A 3 -3.85 10.80 -1.28
CA VAL A 3 -3.11 9.93 -2.22
C VAL A 3 -1.63 9.78 -1.83
N GLU A 4 -1.03 10.81 -1.24
CA GLU A 4 0.35 10.79 -0.76
C GLU A 4 0.60 9.70 0.30
N SER A 5 -0.37 9.44 1.18
CA SER A 5 -0.29 8.35 2.15
C SER A 5 -0.27 6.98 1.48
N ALA A 6 -1.07 6.80 0.42
CA ALA A 6 -1.08 5.57 -0.37
C ALA A 6 0.25 5.37 -1.12
N VAL A 7 0.81 6.43 -1.69
CA VAL A 7 2.13 6.40 -2.35
C VAL A 7 3.22 6.03 -1.36
N ALA A 8 3.24 6.65 -0.18
CA ALA A 8 4.20 6.35 0.88
C ALA A 8 4.08 4.89 1.36
N TYR A 9 2.85 4.39 1.52
CA TYR A 9 2.59 2.99 1.86
C TYR A 9 3.12 2.02 0.80
N ILE A 10 2.87 2.28 -0.49
CA ILE A 10 3.36 1.44 -1.60
C ILE A 10 4.88 1.46 -1.69
N LYS A 11 5.51 2.64 -1.52
CA LYS A 11 6.97 2.78 -1.50
C LYS A 11 7.59 2.01 -0.33
N ARG A 12 6.94 2.05 0.83
CA ARG A 12 7.36 1.27 2.01
C ARG A 12 7.20 -0.23 1.79
N MET A 13 6.07 -0.68 1.25
CA MET A 13 5.84 -2.07 0.84
C MET A 13 6.89 -2.61 -0.14
N ARG A 14 7.54 -1.75 -0.93
CA ARG A 14 8.63 -2.16 -1.82
C ARG A 14 10.02 -2.11 -1.20
N SER A 15 10.26 -1.13 -0.34
CA SER A 15 11.59 -0.91 0.24
C SER A 15 11.81 -1.69 1.55
N ASP A 16 10.72 -2.11 2.19
CA ASP A 16 10.69 -2.72 3.52
C ASP A 16 10.03 -4.10 3.41
N GLU A 17 10.87 -5.13 3.24
CA GLU A 17 10.43 -6.52 3.04
C GLU A 17 9.71 -7.08 4.28
N ASP A 18 10.12 -6.67 5.48
CA ASP A 18 9.50 -7.08 6.74
C ASP A 18 8.09 -6.50 6.86
N PHE A 19 7.94 -5.21 6.54
CA PHE A 19 6.64 -4.56 6.45
C PHE A 19 5.75 -5.20 5.39
N ARG A 20 6.30 -5.50 4.20
CA ARG A 20 5.58 -6.21 3.13
C ARG A 20 5.08 -7.57 3.60
N LYS A 21 5.94 -8.36 4.24
CA LYS A 21 5.58 -9.70 4.71
C LYS A 21 4.48 -9.63 5.75
N LYS A 22 4.61 -8.73 6.73
CA LYS A 22 3.59 -8.47 7.75
C LYS A 22 2.26 -8.04 7.14
N MET A 23 2.26 -7.12 6.17
CA MET A 23 1.04 -6.69 5.47
C MET A 23 0.42 -7.80 4.62
N ASN A 24 1.23 -8.70 4.05
CA ASN A 24 0.75 -9.82 3.26
C ASN A 24 0.15 -10.93 4.14
N GLU A 25 0.70 -11.14 5.34
CA GLU A 25 0.10 -12.02 6.37
C GLU A 25 -1.21 -11.44 6.90
N LEU A 26 -1.30 -10.11 7.03
CA LEU A 26 -2.53 -9.43 7.41
C LEU A 26 -3.51 -9.27 6.24
N ALA A 27 -3.08 -9.46 4.99
CA ALA A 27 -3.94 -9.29 3.81
C ALA A 27 -5.03 -10.35 3.72
N GLU A 28 -4.87 -11.48 4.41
CA GLU A 28 -5.91 -12.51 4.57
C GLU A 28 -7.09 -11.99 5.41
N ASP A 29 -6.85 -11.03 6.30
CA ASP A 29 -7.84 -10.37 7.14
C ASP A 29 -7.95 -8.89 6.77
N GLU A 30 -8.91 -8.54 5.91
CA GLU A 30 -9.11 -7.15 5.46
C GLU A 30 -9.18 -6.16 6.63
N THR A 31 -9.84 -6.53 7.73
CA THR A 31 -9.94 -5.69 8.93
C THR A 31 -8.58 -5.46 9.59
N ALA A 32 -7.73 -6.49 9.67
CA ALA A 32 -6.41 -6.41 10.30
C ALA A 32 -5.41 -5.64 9.43
N SER A 33 -5.47 -5.85 8.10
CA SER A 33 -4.69 -5.07 7.13
C SER A 33 -5.02 -3.58 7.22
N TRP A 34 -6.31 -3.23 7.22
CA TRP A 34 -6.73 -1.83 7.36
C TRP A 34 -6.34 -1.22 8.71
N ALA A 35 -6.49 -1.96 9.82
CA ALA A 35 -6.07 -1.50 11.13
C ALA A 35 -4.56 -1.21 11.18
N ALA A 36 -3.73 -2.09 10.62
CA ALA A 36 -2.28 -1.91 10.62
C ALA A 36 -1.82 -0.76 9.71
N ILE A 37 -2.52 -0.52 8.59
CA ILE A 37 -2.30 0.64 7.71
C ILE A 37 -2.60 1.94 8.48
N HIS A 38 -3.74 2.00 9.19
CA HIS A 38 -4.11 3.13 10.04
C HIS A 38 -3.14 3.34 11.21
N GLU A 39 -2.72 2.29 11.91
CA GLU A 39 -1.73 2.36 12.99
C GLU A 39 -0.35 2.84 12.50
N ALA A 40 0.03 2.49 11.27
CA ALA A 40 1.24 2.99 10.64
C ALA A 40 1.13 4.47 10.22
N GLY A 41 -0.01 5.12 10.46
CA GLY A 41 -0.26 6.52 10.14
C GLY A 41 -0.67 6.74 8.67
N TYR A 42 -0.99 5.67 7.95
CA TYR A 42 -1.48 5.76 6.59
C TYR A 42 -3.01 5.74 6.58
N GLU A 43 -3.60 6.74 5.96
CA GLU A 43 -5.05 6.82 5.82
C GLU A 43 -5.40 7.21 4.38
N PHE A 44 -5.86 6.21 3.62
CA PHE A 44 -6.24 6.34 2.23
C PHE A 44 -7.40 5.42 1.92
N SER A 45 -8.20 5.76 0.92
CA SER A 45 -9.25 4.88 0.40
C SER A 45 -8.69 3.88 -0.62
N MET A 46 -9.42 2.79 -0.88
CA MET A 46 -9.06 1.82 -1.93
C MET A 46 -8.85 2.49 -3.30
N SER A 47 -9.65 3.52 -3.61
CA SER A 47 -9.53 4.31 -4.83
C SER A 47 -8.21 5.09 -4.91
N GLU A 48 -7.75 5.64 -3.79
CA GLU A 48 -6.46 6.33 -3.70
C GLU A 48 -5.29 5.35 -3.75
N PHE A 49 -5.44 4.17 -3.11
CA PHE A 49 -4.47 3.08 -3.22
C PHE A 49 -4.30 2.63 -4.67
N LYS A 50 -5.40 2.45 -5.40
CA LYS A 50 -5.36 2.07 -6.81
C LYS A 50 -4.70 3.14 -7.67
N LYS A 51 -5.04 4.42 -7.48
CA LYS A 51 -4.37 5.54 -8.17
C LYS A 51 -2.88 5.62 -7.87
N ALA A 52 -2.49 5.42 -6.61
CA ALA A 52 -1.10 5.42 -6.19
C ALA A 52 -0.34 4.22 -6.75
N GLN A 53 -0.99 3.05 -6.83
CA GLN A 53 -0.45 1.87 -7.51
C GLN A 53 -0.24 2.17 -8.99
N GLU A 54 -1.27 2.64 -9.70
CA GLU A 54 -1.20 2.98 -11.12
C GLU A 54 -0.06 3.98 -11.40
N ALA A 55 0.04 5.06 -10.63
CA ALA A 55 1.13 6.03 -10.75
C ALA A 55 2.52 5.40 -10.51
N ILE A 56 2.67 4.59 -9.46
CA ILE A 56 3.93 3.89 -9.16
C ILE A 56 4.26 2.83 -10.22
N TYR A 57 3.26 2.15 -10.78
CA TYR A 57 3.43 1.15 -11.83
C TYR A 57 3.86 1.79 -13.14
N GLU A 58 3.23 2.91 -13.52
CA GLU A 58 3.58 3.71 -14.70
C GLU A 58 4.99 4.29 -14.57
N GLU A 59 5.37 4.78 -13.38
CA GLU A 59 6.70 5.35 -13.10
C GLU A 59 7.82 4.30 -13.09
N HIS A 60 7.55 3.06 -12.64
CA HIS A 60 8.54 1.98 -12.55
C HIS A 60 8.51 0.96 -13.70
N GLY A 61 7.64 1.13 -14.70
CA GLY A 61 7.61 0.30 -15.92
C GLY A 61 7.25 -1.17 -15.70
N ILE A 62 6.55 -1.48 -14.61
CA ILE A 62 6.14 -2.84 -14.25
C ILE A 62 4.70 -3.03 -14.71
N THR A 63 4.54 -3.65 -15.87
CA THR A 63 3.25 -4.16 -16.34
C THR A 63 2.84 -5.34 -15.46
N PRO A 64 1.65 -5.32 -14.82
CA PRO A 64 1.10 -6.55 -14.27
C PRO A 64 0.84 -7.52 -15.44
N MET A 65 1.46 -8.70 -15.38
CA MET A 65 1.02 -9.88 -16.14
C MET A 65 -0.22 -10.46 -15.47
#